data_AF-A0A7X7L8I3-F1
#
_entry.id   AF-A0A7X7L8I3-F1
#
_cell.length_a   1.000
_cell.length_b   1.000
_cell.length_c   1.000
_cell.angle_alpha   90.00
_cell.angle_beta   90.00
_cell.angle_gamma   90.00
#
_symmetry.space_group_name_H-M   'P 1'
#
loop_
_entity.id
_entity.type
_entity.pdbx_description
1 polymer ?
#
loop_
_entity_poly.entity_id
_entity_poly.type
_entity_poly.pdbx_seq_one_letter_code
_entity_poly.pdbx_strand_id
1 'polypeptide(L)'
;MSAVARKEIAGYFKSPIAYVLIGVYILIISIFFHPALNAGYGDFVEVLDDVGVFLIFIIPILTMRILAEDKKNGTEVLLLTSPTSL
;
A
#
# COMPACT_ATOMS: atom_id res chain seq x y z
N MET A 1 -14.85 9.08 -15.14
CA MET A 1 -14.31 7.93 -14.36
C MET A 1 -12.79 7.91 -14.32
N SER A 2 -12.07 8.09 -15.44
CA SER A 2 -10.59 8.15 -15.45
C SER A 2 -9.99 9.20 -14.50
N ALA A 3 -10.61 10.38 -14.38
CA ALA A 3 -10.07 11.44 -13.53
C ALA A 3 -10.22 11.20 -12.03
N VAL A 4 -11.30 10.55 -11.59
CA VAL A 4 -11.46 10.07 -10.20
C VAL A 4 -10.40 9.02 -9.88
N ALA A 5 -10.17 8.04 -10.77
CA ALA A 5 -9.10 7.06 -10.60
C ALA A 5 -7.71 7.72 -10.53
N ARG A 6 -7.47 8.78 -11.30
CA ARG A 6 -6.21 9.54 -11.29
C ARG A 6 -6.02 10.32 -9.98
N LYS A 7 -7.10 10.88 -9.42
CA LYS A 7 -7.11 11.51 -8.07
C LYS A 7 -6.81 10.48 -6.99
N GLU A 8 -7.46 9.32 -7.03
CA GLU A 8 -7.28 8.21 -6.09
C GLU A 8 -5.81 7.74 -6.10
N ILE A 9 -5.27 7.41 -7.28
CA ILE A 9 -3.87 6.98 -7.46
C ILE A 9 -2.90 8.05 -6.96
N ALA A 10 -3.13 9.33 -7.29
CA ALA A 10 -2.30 10.42 -6.77
C ALA A 10 -2.42 10.58 -5.24
N GLY A 11 -3.55 10.21 -4.65
CA GLY A 11 -3.75 10.12 -3.21
C GLY A 11 -2.89 9.05 -2.54
N TYR A 12 -2.75 7.87 -3.16
CA TYR A 12 -1.84 6.82 -2.68
C TYR A 12 -0.39 7.33 -2.57
N PHE A 13 0.10 8.03 -3.60
CA PHE A 13 1.47 8.56 -3.62
C PHE A 13 1.69 9.84 -2.81
N LYS A 14 0.63 10.54 -2.41
CA LYS A 14 0.74 11.73 -1.53
C LYS A 14 0.64 11.38 -0.03
N SER A 15 0.24 10.16 0.31
CA SER A 15 0.10 9.75 1.70
C SER A 15 1.48 9.45 2.32
N PRO A 16 1.93 10.20 3.33
CA PRO A 16 3.24 9.98 3.96
C PRO A 16 3.36 8.58 4.60
N ILE A 17 2.24 7.95 4.97
CA ILE A 17 2.28 6.60 5.56
C ILE A 17 2.53 5.50 4.53
N ALA A 18 2.19 5.74 3.26
CA ALA A 18 2.47 4.77 2.21
C ALA A 18 3.98 4.57 2.07
N TYR A 19 4.76 5.66 2.14
CA TYR A 19 6.22 5.60 2.16
C TYR A 19 6.77 4.92 3.40
N VAL A 20 6.20 5.18 4.58
CA VAL A 20 6.61 4.50 5.82
C VAL A 20 6.36 3.00 5.73
N LEU A 21 5.18 2.57 5.23
CA LEU A 21 4.85 1.16 5.07
C LEU A 21 5.76 0.46 4.06
N ILE A 22 6.09 1.13 2.94
CA ILE A 22 7.06 0.60 1.98
C ILE A 22 8.44 0.43 2.63
N GLY A 23 8.90 1.41 3.42
CA GLY A 23 10.16 1.32 4.15
C GLY A 23 10.19 0.17 5.14
N VAL A 24 9.12 -0.01 5.92
CA VAL A 24 8.96 -1.14 6.85
C VAL A 24 8.93 -2.47 6.10
N TYR A 25 8.24 -2.53 4.96
CA TYR A 25 8.17 -3.74 4.14
C TYR A 25 9.55 -4.15 3.61
N ILE A 26 10.35 -3.19 3.13
CA ILE A 26 11.73 -3.45 2.69
C ILE A 26 12.62 -3.92 3.85
N LEU A 27 12.44 -3.37 5.05
CA LEU A 27 13.14 -3.85 6.24
C LEU A 27 12.79 -5.29 6.58
N ILE A 28 11.50 -5.65 6.50
CA ILE A 28 11.04 -7.03 6.70
C ILE A 28 11.71 -7.96 5.69
N ILE A 29 11.67 -7.65 4.39
CA ILE A 29 12.35 -8.45 3.35
C ILE A 29 13.83 -8.65 3.69
N SER A 30 14.51 -7.58 4.09
CA SER A 30 15.94 -7.62 4.40
C SER A 30 16.26 -8.54 5.59
N ILE A 31 15.41 -8.55 6.62
CA ILE A 31 15.57 -9.40 7.80
C ILE A 31 15.32 -10.88 7.45
N PHE A 32 14.28 -11.17 6.67
CA PHE A 32 13.95 -12.53 6.24
C PHE A 32 14.96 -13.10 5.23
N PHE A 33 15.61 -12.24 4.43
CA PHE A 33 16.65 -12.63 3.48
C PHE A 33 18.03 -12.86 4.13
N HIS A 34 18.30 -12.27 5.30
CA HIS A 34 19.59 -12.37 5.97
C HIS A 34 20.02 -13.82 6.29
N PRO A 35 19.16 -14.72 6.79
CA PRO A 35 19.53 -16.14 7.00
C PRO A 35 19.93 -16.85 5.70
N ALA A 36 19.23 -16.58 4.59
CA ALA A 36 19.53 -17.18 3.29
C ALA A 36 20.93 -16.79 2.80
N LEU A 37 21.30 -15.52 2.97
CA LEU A 37 22.66 -15.03 2.68
C LEU A 37 23.74 -15.72 3.52
N ASN A 38 23.50 -15.95 4.82
CA ASN A 38 24.48 -16.57 5.70
C ASN A 38 24.74 -18.04 5.37
N ALA A 39 23.72 -18.73 4.86
CA ALA A 39 23.82 -20.14 4.54
C ALA A 39 24.23 -20.41 3.08
N GLY A 40 24.49 -19.35 2.30
CA GLY A 40 25.13 -19.44 0.98
C GLY A 40 24.20 -19.86 -0.16
N TYR A 41 22.88 -19.88 0.06
CA TYR A 41 21.88 -20.11 -0.97
C TYR A 41 21.16 -18.81 -1.34
N GLY A 42 21.05 -18.56 -2.65
CA GLY A 42 20.39 -17.38 -3.21
C GLY A 42 18.92 -17.62 -3.59
N ASP A 43 18.27 -18.61 -2.98
CA ASP A 43 16.87 -18.91 -3.27
C ASP A 43 15.95 -17.87 -2.61
N PHE A 44 15.10 -17.26 -3.43
CA PHE A 44 14.13 -16.25 -3.01
C PHE A 44 12.73 -16.83 -2.79
N VAL A 45 12.48 -18.09 -3.14
CA VAL A 45 11.13 -18.68 -3.10
C VAL A 45 10.58 -18.68 -1.67
N GLU A 46 11.35 -19.16 -0.70
CA GLU A 46 10.93 -19.20 0.71
C GLU A 46 10.73 -17.80 1.30
N VAL A 47 11.65 -16.88 1.01
CA VAL A 47 11.58 -15.48 1.46
C VAL A 47 10.36 -14.77 0.87
N LEU A 48 10.00 -15.06 -0.38
CA LEU A 48 8.84 -14.46 -1.03
C LEU A 48 7.52 -14.99 -0.46
N ASP A 49 7.47 -16.26 -0.05
CA ASP A 49 6.29 -16.87 0.56
C ASP A 49 6.06 -16.30 1.97
N ASP A 50 7.13 -16.23 2.79
CA ASP A 50 7.10 -15.65 4.14
C ASP A 50 6.69 -14.17 4.12
N VAL A 51 7.29 -13.39 3.21
CA VAL A 51 7.03 -11.94 3.14
C VAL A 51 5.75 -11.63 2.36
N GLY A 52 5.26 -12.57 1.53
CA GLY A 52 4.02 -12.47 0.78
C GLY A 52 2.79 -12.36 1.68
N VAL A 53 2.78 -13.05 2.82
CA VAL A 53 1.70 -12.96 3.82
C VAL A 53 1.52 -11.54 4.36
N PHE A 54 2.62 -10.79 4.54
CA PHE A 54 2.56 -9.40 5.01
C PHE A 54 1.94 -8.45 3.97
N LEU A 55 2.06 -8.76 2.68
CA LEU A 55 1.46 -7.98 1.61
C LEU A 55 -0.08 -7.95 1.73
N ILE A 56 -0.69 -9.06 2.16
CA ILE A 56 -2.13 -9.19 2.39
C ILE A 56 -2.61 -8.25 3.51
N PHE A 57 -1.75 -7.87 4.46
CA PHE A 57 -2.07 -6.88 5.48
C PHE A 57 -1.79 -5.45 5.02
N ILE A 58 -0.69 -5.22 4.29
CA ILE A 58 -0.29 -3.88 3.85
C ILE A 58 -1.29 -3.30 2.83
N ILE A 59 -1.78 -4.10 1.89
CA ILE A 59 -2.75 -3.68 0.88
C ILE A 59 -4.04 -3.10 1.51
N PRO A 60 -4.75 -3.80 2.42
CA PRO A 60 -5.93 -3.28 3.07
C PRO A 60 -5.62 -2.08 3.97
N ILE A 61 -4.45 -2.03 4.63
CA ILE A 61 -4.07 -0.86 5.43
C ILE A 61 -3.94 0.40 4.54
N LEU A 62 -3.31 0.26 3.37
CA LEU A 62 -3.15 1.37 2.43
C LEU A 62 -4.51 1.83 1.85
N THR A 63 -5.32 0.89 1.39
CA THR A 63 -6.63 1.17 0.76
C THR A 63 -7.67 1.68 1.75
N MET A 64 -7.82 1.04 2.92
CA MET A 64 -8.79 1.43 3.95
C MET A 64 -8.51 2.80 4.53
N ARG A 65 -7.23 3.20 4.63
CA ARG A 65 -6.89 4.54 5.11
C ARG A 65 -7.46 5.60 4.17
N ILE A 66 -7.27 5.46 2.87
CA ILE A 66 -7.73 6.45 1.88
C ILE A 66 -9.25 6.56 1.91
N LEU A 67 -9.94 5.41 1.94
CA LEU A 67 -11.40 5.35 2.11
C LEU A 67 -11.87 6.00 3.41
N ALA A 68 -11.19 5.75 4.53
CA ALA A 68 -11.52 6.36 5.81
C ALA A 68 -11.25 7.88 5.82
N GLU A 69 -10.23 8.34 5.10
CA GLU A 69 -9.85 9.75 5.00
C GLU A 69 -10.87 10.53 4.15
N ASP A 70 -11.39 9.94 3.05
CA ASP A 70 -12.49 10.51 2.27
C ASP A 70 -13.83 10.51 3.02
N LYS A 71 -14.11 9.45 3.80
CA LYS A 71 -15.30 9.37 4.67
C LYS A 71 -15.24 10.38 5.82
N LYS A 72 -14.06 10.57 6.42
CA LYS A 72 -13.85 11.55 7.51
C LYS A 72 -13.97 12.98 7.02
N ASN A 73 -13.49 13.29 5.82
CA ASN A 73 -13.50 14.63 5.25
C ASN A 73 -14.84 14.97 4.55
N GLY A 74 -15.84 14.09 4.59
CA GLY A 74 -17.15 14.30 3.95
C GLY A 74 -17.07 14.43 2.41
N THR A 75 -15.91 14.13 1.83
CA THR A 75 -15.63 14.28 0.40
C THR A 75 -16.32 13.20 -0.40
N GLU A 76 -16.65 12.08 0.24
CA GLU A 76 -17.52 11.02 -0.28
C GLU A 76 -18.87 11.57 -0.76
N VAL A 77 -19.50 12.47 0.00
CA VAL A 77 -20.80 13.06 -0.37
C VAL A 77 -20.63 14.00 -1.57
N LEU A 78 -19.55 14.78 -1.62
CA LEU A 78 -19.24 15.66 -2.76
C LEU A 78 -18.94 14.87 -4.03
N LEU A 79 -18.27 13.72 -3.94
CA LEU A 79 -18.02 12.82 -5.07
C LEU A 79 -19.30 12.16 -5.60
N LEU A 80 -20.25 11.83 -4.71
CA LEU A 80 -21.52 11.20 -5.09
C LEU A 80 -22.57 12.19 -5.61
N THR A 81 -22.52 13.45 -5.15
CA THR A 81 -23.53 14.47 -5.48
C THR A 81 -23.09 15.45 -6.57
N SER A 82 -21.80 15.52 -6.89
CA SER A 82 -21.35 16.37 -8.00
C SER A 82 -21.73 15.75 -9.35
N PRO A 83 -22.45 16.49 -10.22
CA PRO A 83 -22.71 16.04 -11.57
C PRO A 83 -21.36 16.06 -12.30
N THR A 84 -20.82 14.88 -12.55
CA THR A 84 -19.57 14.60 -13.26
C THR A 84 -18.94 15.78 -14.02
N SER A 85 -17.89 16.39 -13.46
CA SER A 85 -16.63 16.67 -14.19
C SER A 85 -15.57 17.21 -13.22
N LEU A 86 -14.83 16.30 -12.59
CA LEU A 86 -13.39 16.48 -12.54
C LEU A 86 -12.74 15.17 -12.94
#